data_AF-A0A7S2BYK7-F1
#
_entry.id   AF-A0A7S2BYK7-F1
#
_cell.length_a   1.000
_cell.length_b   1.000
_cell.length_c   1.000
_cell.angle_alpha   90.00
_cell.angle_beta   90.00
_cell.angle_gamma   90.00
#
_symmetry.space_group_name_H-M   'P 1'
#
loop_
_entity.id
_entity.type
_entity.pdbx_description
1 polymer ?
#
loop_
_entity_poly.entity_id
_entity_poly.type
_entity_poly.pdbx_seq_one_letter_code
_entity_poly.pdbx_strand_id
1 'polypeptide(L)'
;RGYVVKELKPCDHLQLLNMTPDLVAYFLKGDTLIARVFGHFKTELRGKMRNLVVMENVLNWRGEWTAAFDLKGCDDDKSLIQDDFAVPVERKRVWHLHKWGGRCFWTAKRTRYWEGKHIARNIRLGVSPSQYQHLTGLVEQDATFLSSLGVMDYSLLAGVVCMKRGDLGVTVGAEHNPYRELLES
;
A
#
# COMPACT_ATOMS: atom_id res chain seq x y z
N ARG A 1 1.46 -4.18 -17.33
CA ARG A 1 1.42 -3.50 -16.01
C ARG A 1 0.40 -4.13 -15.04
N GLY A 2 -0.06 -5.37 -15.27
CA GLY A 2 -1.07 -6.03 -14.42
C GLY A 2 -0.49 -6.91 -13.30
N TYR A 3 0.82 -7.17 -13.32
CA TYR A 3 1.47 -8.11 -12.41
C TYR A 3 2.68 -7.46 -11.75
N VAL A 4 2.95 -7.87 -10.51
CA VAL A 4 4.17 -7.58 -9.76
C VAL A 4 4.93 -8.89 -9.58
N VAL A 5 6.24 -8.84 -9.84
CA VAL A 5 7.16 -9.95 -9.54
C VAL A 5 8.06 -9.52 -8.39
N LYS A 6 8.08 -10.29 -7.31
CA LYS A 6 8.86 -9.98 -6.11
C LYS A 6 9.75 -11.15 -5.72
N GLU A 7 10.98 -10.85 -5.32
CA GLU A 7 11.87 -11.83 -4.70
C GLU A 7 11.47 -12.04 -3.23
N LEU A 8 11.32 -13.31 -2.84
CA LEU A 8 10.98 -13.73 -1.49
C LEU A 8 12.21 -14.26 -0.76
N LYS A 9 12.27 -14.05 0.56
CA LYS A 9 13.23 -14.78 1.40
C LYS A 9 12.86 -16.26 1.41
N PRO A 10 13.82 -17.17 1.69
CA PRO A 10 13.53 -18.60 1.78
C PRO A 10 12.41 -18.94 2.79
N CYS A 11 12.37 -18.26 3.94
CA CYS A 11 11.31 -18.43 4.93
C CYS A 11 9.94 -18.01 4.39
N ASP A 12 9.84 -16.85 3.74
CA ASP A 12 8.59 -16.32 3.20
C ASP A 12 8.05 -17.20 2.07
N HIS A 13 8.94 -17.73 1.22
CA HIS A 13 8.57 -18.66 0.16
C HIS A 13 8.05 -19.99 0.71
N LEU A 14 8.65 -20.51 1.79
CA LEU A 14 8.17 -21.71 2.46
C LEU A 14 6.82 -21.46 3.16
N GLN A 15 6.67 -20.33 3.84
CA GLN A 15 5.41 -19.94 4.48
C GLN A 15 4.28 -19.84 3.45
N LEU A 16 4.53 -19.18 2.30
CA LEU A 16 3.57 -19.09 1.20
C LEU A 16 3.14 -20.47 0.70
N LEU A 17 4.08 -21.40 0.51
CA LEU A 17 3.77 -22.78 0.14
C LEU A 17 2.86 -23.44 1.20
N ASN A 18 3.20 -23.31 2.48
CA ASN A 18 2.46 -23.94 3.57
C ASN A 18 1.03 -23.41 3.71
N MET A 19 0.83 -22.10 3.54
CA MET A 19 -0.48 -21.45 3.66
C MET A 19 -1.30 -21.45 2.36
N THR A 20 -0.78 -22.02 1.26
CA THR A 20 -1.46 -22.03 -0.04
C THR A 20 -2.84 -22.69 -0.01
N PRO A 21 -3.05 -23.86 0.64
CA PRO A 21 -4.37 -24.47 0.71
C PRO A 21 -5.40 -23.57 1.40
N ASP A 22 -5.01 -22.93 2.50
CA ASP A 22 -5.87 -22.01 3.25
C ASP A 22 -6.19 -20.74 2.46
N LEU A 23 -5.19 -20.19 1.75
CA LEU A 23 -5.39 -19.04 0.85
C LEU A 23 -6.37 -19.36 -0.27
N VAL A 24 -6.24 -20.52 -0.91
CA VAL A 24 -7.16 -20.94 -1.97
C VAL A 24 -8.58 -21.11 -1.41
N ALA A 25 -8.73 -21.79 -0.28
CA ALA A 25 -10.02 -21.95 0.37
C ALA A 25 -10.65 -20.61 0.75
N TYR A 26 -9.83 -19.65 1.20
CA TYR A 26 -10.27 -18.30 1.54
C TYR A 26 -10.73 -17.51 0.30
N PHE A 27 -9.96 -17.53 -0.79
CA PHE A 27 -10.34 -16.86 -2.04
C PHE A 27 -11.64 -17.40 -2.66
N LEU A 28 -12.00 -18.64 -2.38
CA LEU A 28 -13.26 -19.24 -2.86
C LEU A 28 -14.50 -18.78 -2.07
N LYS A 29 -14.34 -18.15 -0.89
CA LYS A 29 -15.47 -17.72 -0.05
C LYS A 29 -16.16 -16.45 -0.53
N GLY A 30 -15.47 -15.60 -1.29
CA GLY A 30 -16.02 -14.34 -1.79
C GLY A 30 -14.96 -13.25 -1.96
N ASP A 31 -15.40 -12.01 -1.82
CA ASP A 31 -14.55 -10.83 -1.99
C ASP A 31 -13.48 -10.72 -0.90
N THR A 32 -12.32 -10.19 -1.28
CA THR A 32 -11.17 -9.96 -0.39
C THR A 32 -10.27 -8.88 -0.97
N LEU A 33 -9.55 -8.16 -0.11
CA LEU A 33 -8.52 -7.19 -0.44
C LEU A 33 -7.12 -7.82 -0.53
N ILE A 34 -6.96 -9.11 -0.20
CA ILE A 34 -5.69 -9.81 -0.32
C ILE A 34 -5.31 -9.93 -1.79
N ALA A 35 -4.13 -9.40 -2.14
CA ALA A 35 -3.62 -9.44 -3.50
C ALA A 35 -3.50 -10.89 -4.00
N ARG A 36 -4.04 -11.15 -5.19
CA ARG A 36 -4.03 -12.50 -5.77
C ARG A 36 -2.60 -12.93 -6.10
N VAL A 37 -2.22 -14.12 -5.64
CA VAL A 37 -0.96 -14.77 -6.01
C VAL A 37 -1.23 -15.71 -7.17
N PHE A 38 -0.54 -15.49 -8.29
CA PHE A 38 -0.67 -16.33 -9.49
C PHE A 38 0.30 -17.50 -9.49
N GLY A 39 1.42 -17.36 -8.77
CA GLY A 39 2.37 -18.44 -8.59
C GLY A 39 3.62 -17.98 -7.85
N HIS A 40 4.31 -18.94 -7.26
CA HIS A 40 5.64 -18.75 -6.70
C HIS A 40 6.55 -19.89 -7.15
N PHE A 41 7.82 -19.57 -7.45
CA PHE A 41 8.75 -20.54 -8.04
C PHE A 41 10.20 -20.20 -7.71
N LYS A 42 11.05 -21.21 -7.89
CA LYS A 42 12.51 -21.08 -7.81
C LYS A 42 13.07 -21.04 -9.22
N THR A 43 13.95 -20.08 -9.49
CA THR A 43 14.64 -19.99 -10.79
C THR A 43 16.05 -19.47 -10.60
N GLU A 44 16.94 -19.86 -11.51
CA GLU A 44 18.27 -19.25 -11.60
C GLU A 44 18.16 -17.90 -12.33
N LEU A 45 18.69 -16.84 -11.72
CA LEU A 45 18.81 -15.51 -12.33
C LEU A 45 20.21 -14.97 -12.05
N ARG A 46 20.96 -14.70 -13.14
CA ARG A 46 22.33 -14.18 -13.08
C ARG A 46 23.25 -15.04 -12.20
N GLY A 47 23.21 -16.36 -12.39
CA GLY A 47 24.06 -17.31 -11.67
C GLY A 47 23.67 -17.57 -10.21
N LYS A 48 22.48 -17.14 -9.78
CA LYS A 48 22.00 -17.30 -8.40
C LYS A 48 20.57 -17.82 -8.38
N MET A 49 20.30 -18.81 -7.53
CA MET A 49 18.93 -19.28 -7.27
C MET A 49 18.14 -18.21 -6.51
N ARG A 50 16.94 -17.89 -7.03
CA ARG A 50 16.01 -16.90 -6.49
C ARG A 50 14.66 -17.54 -6.26
N ASN A 51 14.00 -17.16 -5.15
CA ASN A 51 12.60 -17.48 -4.92
C ASN A 51 11.78 -16.27 -5.36
N LEU A 52 10.85 -16.46 -6.30
CA LEU A 52 10.02 -15.39 -6.83
C LEU A 52 8.55 -15.68 -6.59
N VAL A 53 7.75 -14.62 -6.47
CA VAL A 53 6.29 -14.67 -6.48
C VAL A 53 5.77 -13.70 -7.54
N VAL A 54 4.76 -14.15 -8.28
CA VAL A 54 4.00 -13.33 -9.23
C VAL A 54 2.63 -13.09 -8.64
N MET A 55 2.28 -11.82 -8.48
CA MET A 55 1.04 -11.40 -7.85
C MET A 55 0.37 -10.28 -8.64
N GLU A 56 -0.90 -10.06 -8.35
CA GLU A 56 -1.69 -8.95 -8.88
C GLU A 56 -1.03 -7.60 -8.55
N ASN A 57 -0.95 -6.74 -9.56
CA ASN A 57 -0.67 -5.33 -9.31
C ASN A 57 -1.95 -4.64 -8.85
N VAL A 58 -2.14 -4.49 -7.55
CA VAL A 58 -3.32 -3.82 -6.98
C VAL A 58 -3.40 -2.33 -7.33
N LEU A 59 -2.29 -1.71 -7.73
CA LEU A 59 -2.22 -0.33 -8.23
C LEU A 59 -2.07 -0.31 -9.75
N ASN A 60 -2.94 -1.03 -10.48
CA ASN A 60 -2.88 -1.17 -11.95
C ASN A 60 -3.55 -0.05 -12.76
N TRP A 61 -3.92 1.07 -12.13
CA TRP A 61 -4.46 2.24 -12.82
C TRP A 61 -3.56 2.69 -13.97
N ARG A 62 -4.16 3.01 -15.11
CA ARG A 62 -3.43 3.40 -16.33
C ARG A 62 -3.07 4.89 -16.37
N GLY A 63 -3.80 5.72 -15.63
CA GLY A 63 -3.53 7.15 -15.52
C GLY A 63 -2.53 7.46 -14.40
N GLU A 64 -2.39 8.74 -14.09
CA GLU A 64 -1.56 9.21 -12.98
C GLU A 64 -2.29 9.07 -11.66
N TRP A 65 -1.55 8.66 -10.63
CA TRP A 65 -2.04 8.64 -9.26
C TRP A 65 -1.77 10.00 -8.64
N THR A 66 -2.82 10.66 -8.15
CA THR A 66 -2.68 11.89 -7.37
C THR A 66 -1.93 11.61 -6.06
N ALA A 67 -2.26 10.48 -5.43
CA ALA A 67 -1.53 9.98 -4.27
C ALA A 67 -1.59 8.46 -4.18
N ALA A 68 -0.64 7.87 -3.48
CA ALA A 68 -0.64 6.44 -3.18
C ALA A 68 -0.02 6.21 -1.80
N PHE A 69 -0.52 5.22 -1.07
CA PHE A 69 -0.19 4.99 0.33
C PHE A 69 0.07 3.51 0.59
N ASP A 70 0.96 3.26 1.54
CA ASP A 70 1.21 1.95 2.16
C ASP A 70 0.86 2.13 3.65
N LEU A 71 -0.29 1.57 4.04
CA LEU A 71 -0.93 1.78 5.33
C LEU A 71 -0.90 0.47 6.14
N LYS A 72 -0.24 0.50 7.29
CA LYS A 72 -0.21 -0.58 8.29
C LYS A 72 -1.09 -0.28 9.52
N GLY A 73 -1.55 0.96 9.67
CA GLY A 73 -2.28 1.40 10.87
C GLY A 73 -1.35 1.70 12.05
N CYS A 74 -0.07 1.98 11.79
CA CYS A 74 0.91 2.27 12.81
C CYS A 74 1.94 3.30 12.32
N ASP A 75 2.99 3.56 13.10
CA ASP A 75 4.05 4.53 12.79
C ASP A 75 4.81 4.24 11.47
N ASP A 76 4.56 3.09 10.84
CA ASP A 76 5.09 2.68 9.55
C ASP A 76 4.32 3.15 8.33
N ASP A 77 3.13 3.73 8.51
CA ASP A 77 2.33 4.33 7.44
C ASP A 77 3.17 5.33 6.63
N LYS A 78 3.03 5.29 5.30
CA LYS A 78 3.82 6.13 4.40
C LYS A 78 3.11 6.42 3.07
N SER A 79 3.24 7.65 2.62
CA SER A 79 2.95 8.02 1.23
C SER A 79 4.01 7.43 0.30
N LEU A 80 3.57 6.81 -0.77
CA LEU A 80 4.37 6.35 -1.90
C LEU A 80 4.43 7.42 -3.00
N ILE A 81 3.29 8.06 -3.26
CA ILE A 81 3.13 9.17 -4.21
C ILE A 81 2.38 10.29 -3.48
N GLN A 82 2.85 11.53 -3.65
CA GLN A 82 2.23 12.74 -3.13
C GLN A 82 2.40 13.86 -4.17
N ASP A 83 1.28 14.49 -4.55
CA ASP A 83 1.21 15.55 -5.56
C ASP A 83 1.87 15.13 -6.87
N ASP A 84 1.52 13.93 -7.34
CA ASP A 84 2.07 13.30 -8.58
C ASP A 84 3.57 12.94 -8.52
N PHE A 85 4.25 13.17 -7.39
CA PHE A 85 5.66 12.85 -7.21
C PHE A 85 5.88 11.68 -6.23
N ALA A 86 6.84 10.81 -6.57
CA ALA A 86 7.27 9.74 -5.67
C ALA A 86 7.93 10.31 -4.40
N VAL A 87 7.56 9.77 -3.24
CA VAL A 87 8.15 10.16 -1.95
C VAL A 87 9.40 9.29 -1.71
N PRO A 88 10.61 9.86 -1.66
CA PRO A 88 11.83 9.08 -1.47
C PRO A 88 11.87 8.47 -0.07
N VAL A 89 12.27 7.20 0.01
CA VAL A 89 12.36 6.48 1.29
C VAL A 89 13.63 6.88 2.04
N GLU A 90 13.49 7.57 3.16
CA GLU A 90 14.61 8.04 3.99
C GLU A 90 14.59 7.42 5.40
N ARG A 91 15.17 6.22 5.52
CA ARG A 91 15.23 5.52 6.82
C ARG A 91 16.21 6.19 7.79
N LYS A 92 15.82 6.30 9.06
CA LYS A 92 16.75 6.54 10.17
C LYS A 92 17.39 5.19 10.51
N ARG A 93 18.70 5.09 10.31
CA ARG A 93 19.50 3.98 10.82
C ARG A 93 20.28 4.49 12.01
N VAL A 94 20.63 3.60 12.94
CA VAL A 94 21.37 3.98 14.17
C VAL A 94 22.72 4.64 13.84
N TRP A 95 23.32 4.30 12.70
CA TRP A 95 24.58 4.90 12.23
C TRP A 95 24.43 6.25 11.49
N HIS A 96 23.21 6.78 11.31
CA HIS A 96 22.99 8.11 10.70
C HIS A 96 22.75 9.17 11.78
N LEU A 97 23.75 9.41 12.64
CA LEU A 97 23.65 10.29 13.82
C LEU A 97 23.09 11.69 13.49
N HIS A 98 23.44 12.26 12.34
CA HIS A 98 22.91 13.55 11.86
C HIS A 98 21.37 13.57 11.72
N LYS A 99 20.72 12.42 11.48
CA LYS A 99 19.25 12.32 11.40
C LYS A 99 18.57 12.33 12.78
N TRP A 100 19.34 12.24 13.86
CA TRP A 100 18.86 12.25 15.25
C TRP A 100 18.95 13.63 15.90
N GLY A 101 19.68 14.59 15.31
CA GLY A 101 19.83 15.97 15.82
C GLY A 101 18.60 16.87 15.72
N GLY A 102 17.41 16.33 15.42
CA GLY A 102 16.19 17.11 15.24
C GLY A 102 16.00 17.68 13.82
N ARG A 103 14.88 18.40 13.61
CA ARG A 103 14.45 18.85 12.27
C ARG A 103 15.43 19.83 11.60
N CYS A 104 16.22 20.57 12.38
CA CYS A 104 17.20 21.54 11.87
C CYS A 104 18.33 20.92 11.04
N PHE A 105 18.60 19.61 11.18
CA PHE A 105 19.62 18.90 10.40
C PHE A 105 19.02 17.97 9.34
N TRP A 106 17.71 18.06 9.11
CA TRP A 106 17.06 17.22 8.10
C TRP A 106 17.26 17.80 6.71
N THR A 107 17.64 16.92 5.78
CA THR A 107 17.61 17.25 4.36
C THR A 107 16.17 17.43 3.88
N ALA A 108 15.97 18.16 2.79
CA ALA A 108 14.65 18.32 2.17
C ALA A 108 13.96 16.96 1.90
N LYS A 109 14.74 15.94 1.49
CA LYS A 109 14.24 14.56 1.31
C LYS A 109 13.72 13.95 2.61
N ARG A 110 14.42 14.18 3.74
CA ARG A 110 14.01 13.64 5.05
C ARG A 110 12.78 14.32 5.58
N THR A 111 12.66 15.64 5.39
CA THR A 111 11.48 16.43 5.72
C THR A 111 10.28 15.92 4.93
N ARG A 112 10.40 15.79 3.60
CA ARG A 112 9.34 15.22 2.74
C ARG A 112 8.93 13.80 3.14
N TYR A 113 9.90 12.94 3.47
CA TYR A 113 9.60 11.59 3.96
C TYR A 113 8.87 11.60 5.31
N TRP A 114 9.21 12.55 6.20
CA TRP A 114 8.51 12.71 7.48
C TRP A 114 7.08 13.21 7.28
N GLU A 115 6.89 14.25 6.46
CA GLU A 115 5.58 14.78 6.09
C GLU A 115 4.71 13.70 5.44
N GLY A 116 5.27 12.92 4.51
CA GLY A 116 4.57 11.80 3.89
C GLY A 116 4.14 10.71 4.89
N LYS A 117 4.86 10.51 6.00
CA LYS A 117 4.38 9.63 7.08
C LYS A 117 3.21 10.23 7.85
N HIS A 118 3.24 11.54 8.13
CA HIS A 118 2.14 12.23 8.82
C HIS A 118 0.88 12.28 7.99
N ILE A 119 1.00 12.54 6.69
CA ILE A 119 -0.13 12.56 5.77
C ILE A 119 -0.74 11.16 5.68
N ALA A 120 0.07 10.12 5.47
CA ALA A 120 -0.44 8.75 5.38
C ALA A 120 -1.19 8.30 6.63
N ARG A 121 -0.73 8.72 7.82
CA ARG A 121 -1.38 8.38 9.09
C ARG A 121 -2.75 9.05 9.27
N ASN A 122 -2.90 10.26 8.75
CA ASN A 122 -4.07 11.10 8.97
C ASN A 122 -5.00 11.18 7.75
N ILE A 123 -4.76 10.36 6.73
CA ILE A 123 -5.55 10.42 5.51
C ILE A 123 -7.01 10.05 5.78
N ARG A 124 -7.91 10.80 5.14
CA ARG A 124 -9.35 10.53 5.13
C ARG A 124 -9.79 10.20 3.73
N LEU A 125 -10.13 8.94 3.47
CA LEU A 125 -10.63 8.52 2.17
C LEU A 125 -12.14 8.80 2.09
N GLY A 126 -12.55 9.64 1.15
CA GLY A 126 -13.95 9.93 0.86
C GLY A 126 -14.64 8.72 0.24
N VAL A 127 -15.43 8.01 1.05
CA VAL A 127 -16.23 6.86 0.64
C VAL A 127 -17.68 7.05 1.09
N SER A 128 -18.63 6.50 0.33
CA SER A 128 -20.03 6.48 0.76
C SER A 128 -20.24 5.57 1.98
N PRO A 129 -21.32 5.73 2.77
CA PRO A 129 -21.57 4.87 3.93
C PRO A 129 -21.65 3.37 3.62
N SER A 130 -22.22 2.99 2.46
CA SER A 130 -22.28 1.59 2.03
C SER A 130 -20.91 1.03 1.66
N GLN A 131 -20.09 1.82 0.94
CA GLN A 131 -18.70 1.46 0.63
C GLN A 131 -17.87 1.33 1.91
N TYR A 132 -18.05 2.25 2.87
CA TYR A 132 -17.37 2.19 4.15
C TYR A 132 -17.67 0.89 4.89
N GLN A 133 -18.96 0.55 5.05
CA GLN A 133 -19.38 -0.70 5.71
C GLN A 133 -18.79 -1.93 5.01
N HIS A 134 -18.84 -1.96 3.68
CA HIS A 134 -18.29 -3.07 2.91
C HIS A 134 -16.76 -3.18 3.05
N LEU A 135 -16.03 -2.08 2.88
CA LEU A 135 -14.57 -2.05 2.98
C LEU A 135 -14.09 -2.41 4.39
N THR A 136 -14.72 -1.88 5.43
CA THR A 136 -14.39 -2.22 6.81
C THR A 136 -14.65 -3.70 7.10
N GLY A 137 -15.76 -4.26 6.60
CA GLY A 137 -16.04 -5.69 6.70
C GLY A 137 -14.96 -6.55 6.03
N LEU A 138 -14.51 -6.18 4.82
CA LEU A 138 -13.42 -6.88 4.14
C LEU A 138 -12.09 -6.78 4.91
N VAL A 139 -11.74 -5.59 5.41
CA VAL A 139 -10.52 -5.39 6.21
C VAL A 139 -10.54 -6.25 7.46
N GLU A 140 -11.65 -6.30 8.18
CA GLU A 140 -11.79 -7.13 9.38
C GLU A 140 -11.69 -8.63 9.07
N GLN A 141 -12.37 -9.07 8.00
CA GLN A 141 -12.35 -10.46 7.55
C GLN A 141 -10.93 -10.89 7.14
N ASP A 142 -10.25 -10.08 6.32
CA ASP A 142 -8.91 -10.37 5.82
C ASP A 142 -7.87 -10.33 6.94
N ALA A 143 -7.95 -9.34 7.85
CA ALA A 143 -7.06 -9.26 9.00
C ALA A 143 -7.22 -10.46 9.93
N THR A 144 -8.47 -10.90 10.18
CA THR A 144 -8.74 -12.09 10.99
C THR A 144 -8.16 -13.34 10.35
N PHE A 145 -8.34 -13.50 9.03
CA PHE A 145 -7.78 -14.62 8.29
C PHE A 145 -6.25 -14.62 8.31
N LEU A 146 -5.60 -13.48 7.99
CA LEU A 146 -4.13 -13.37 8.02
C LEU A 146 -3.57 -13.62 9.42
N SER A 147 -4.24 -13.13 10.47
CA SER A 147 -3.88 -13.40 11.86
C SER A 147 -3.98 -14.89 12.19
N SER A 148 -4.98 -15.60 11.68
CA SER A 148 -5.13 -17.05 11.90
C SER A 148 -3.98 -17.87 11.31
N LEU A 149 -3.32 -17.35 10.27
CA LEU A 149 -2.14 -17.93 9.63
C LEU A 149 -0.82 -17.48 10.27
N GLY A 150 -0.87 -16.63 11.31
CA GLY A 150 0.31 -16.01 11.91
C GLY A 150 1.06 -15.07 10.96
N VAL A 151 0.39 -14.56 9.93
CA VAL A 151 0.96 -13.57 9.00
C VAL A 151 0.80 -12.18 9.59
N MET A 152 1.87 -11.40 9.61
CA MET A 152 1.92 -10.05 10.17
C MET A 152 2.65 -9.09 9.21
N ASP A 153 2.75 -7.81 9.61
CA ASP A 153 3.45 -6.76 8.86
C ASP A 153 2.93 -6.52 7.44
N TYR A 154 1.68 -6.90 7.17
CA TYR A 154 0.99 -6.58 5.94
C TYR A 154 0.54 -5.12 5.93
N SER A 155 0.33 -4.59 4.73
CA SER A 155 -0.12 -3.23 4.50
C SER A 155 -1.30 -3.22 3.55
N LEU A 156 -2.24 -2.31 3.78
CA LEU A 156 -3.24 -1.90 2.80
C LEU A 156 -2.60 -0.91 1.83
N LEU A 157 -2.51 -1.28 0.56
CA LEU A 157 -2.10 -0.36 -0.50
C LEU A 157 -3.32 0.40 -1.00
N ALA A 158 -3.26 1.73 -0.96
CA ALA A 158 -4.35 2.60 -1.39
C ALA A 158 -3.85 3.58 -2.45
N GLY A 159 -4.51 3.62 -3.62
CA GLY A 159 -4.27 4.61 -4.67
C GLY A 159 -5.44 5.60 -4.73
N VAL A 160 -5.14 6.88 -4.89
CA VAL A 160 -6.13 7.96 -4.99
C VAL A 160 -5.95 8.68 -6.32
N VAL A 161 -7.06 8.85 -7.03
CA VAL A 161 -7.15 9.63 -8.27
C VAL A 161 -8.18 10.73 -8.05
N CYS A 162 -7.78 11.99 -8.23
CA CYS A 162 -8.73 13.09 -8.34
C CYS A 162 -9.25 13.16 -9.78
N MET A 163 -10.50 12.79 -10.00
CA MET A 163 -11.13 12.96 -11.31
C MET A 163 -11.68 14.37 -11.45
N LYS A 164 -11.41 15.03 -12.59
CA LYS A 164 -12.10 16.27 -12.92
C LYS A 164 -13.54 15.95 -13.27
N ARG A 165 -14.45 16.86 -12.92
CA ARG A 165 -15.91 16.70 -13.03
C ARG A 165 -16.41 16.30 -14.43
N GLY A 166 -15.63 16.57 -15.48
CA GLY A 166 -15.97 16.23 -16.87
C GLY A 166 -15.60 14.80 -17.31
N ASP A 167 -14.74 14.11 -16.57
CA ASP A 167 -14.16 12.82 -16.99
C ASP A 167 -15.01 11.61 -16.56
N LEU A 168 -16.01 11.83 -15.70
CA LEU A 168 -16.79 10.75 -15.07
C LEU A 168 -18.11 10.41 -15.76
N GLY A 169 -18.59 11.20 -16.72
CA GLY A 169 -19.91 10.96 -17.34
C GLY A 169 -21.09 10.97 -16.34
N VAL A 170 -20.87 11.35 -15.08
CA VAL A 170 -21.87 11.42 -14.02
C VAL A 170 -22.00 12.86 -13.55
N THR A 171 -23.15 13.47 -13.83
CA THR A 171 -23.51 14.82 -13.38
C THR A 171 -23.92 14.77 -11.90
N VAL A 172 -22.99 15.12 -11.00
CA VAL A 172 -23.32 15.46 -9.61
C VAL A 172 -22.76 16.85 -9.27
N GLY A 173 -23.63 17.69 -8.70
CA GLY A 173 -23.45 19.13 -8.47
C GLY A 173 -22.24 19.52 -7.62
N ALA A 174 -21.76 20.76 -7.81
CA ALA A 174 -20.61 21.39 -7.13
C ALA A 174 -20.67 21.16 -5.63
N GLU A 175 -19.61 20.65 -4.98
CA GLU A 175 -18.47 21.46 -4.51
C GLU A 175 -17.38 20.59 -3.82
N HIS A 176 -16.19 21.19 -3.63
CA HIS A 176 -15.10 20.85 -2.70
C HIS A 176 -14.14 19.68 -3.04
N ASN A 177 -12.83 20.00 -3.12
CA ASN A 177 -11.73 19.02 -3.08
C ASN A 177 -11.13 19.04 -1.65
N PRO A 178 -11.55 18.12 -0.76
CA PRO A 178 -11.15 18.14 0.66
C PRO A 178 -9.67 17.78 0.88
N TYR A 179 -8.95 17.32 -0.14
CA TYR A 179 -7.55 16.92 -0.01
C TYR A 179 -6.57 18.07 -0.22
N ARG A 180 -7.03 19.21 -0.74
CA ARG A 180 -6.21 20.41 -0.91
C ARG A 180 -6.01 21.16 0.40
N GLU A 181 -7.02 21.17 1.26
CA GLU A 181 -7.00 21.90 2.55
C GLU A 181 -6.16 21.18 3.61
N LEU A 182 -6.10 19.84 3.60
CA LEU A 182 -5.25 19.06 4.51
C LEU A 182 -3.74 19.23 4.25
N LEU A 183 -3.36 19.83 3.12
CA LEU A 183 -1.96 20.10 2.75
C LEU A 183 -1.53 21.55 3.03
N GLU A 184 -2.48 22.43 3.35
CA GLU A 184 -2.25 23.86 3.62
C GLU A 184 -2.42 24.24 5.11
N SER A 185 -2.75 23.28 5.98
CA SER A 185 -2.85 23.42 7.45
C SER A 185 -1.70 22.74 8.20
#